data_AF-A0A1I2EV33-F1
#
_entry.id   AF-A0A1I2EV33-F1
#
_cell.length_a   1.000
_cell.length_b   1.000
_cell.length_c   1.000
_cell.angle_alpha   90.00
_cell.angle_beta   90.00
_cell.angle_gamma   90.00
#
_symmetry.space_group_name_H-M   'P 1'
#
loop_
_entity.id
_entity.type
_entity.pdbx_description
1 polymer ?
#
loop_
_entity_poly.entity_id
_entity_poly.type
_entity_poly.pdbx_seq_one_letter_code
_entity_poly.pdbx_strand_id
1 'polypeptide(L)'
;MYNKSFNRSQPAEGKTPLKEKWSNFFSSSGSIPPVPLPAQWLQQDSSQQKERTSATFMAFVDAIIPSTLGALDLRLDEYVIWSLDHYVSLEVDWGVERLPLSIPVSQLLDVAALQLLAEGRANSPLDLTTYPLGGPFSSLAPTDRIWAIDLLEQDKVDLEHMPAPFRNNSGLVKNIVSALHQMVLFGYYSDWFSYGATRLANPEDRRVERKEIVWNQTKYPGPSYAYRAFRGYLVKSFQEGGESQ
;
A
#
# COMPACT_ATOMS: atom_id res chain seq x y z
N MET A 1 49.50 -55.44 -1.69
CA MET A 1 49.22 -54.23 -2.48
C MET A 1 47.83 -53.72 -2.12
N TYR A 2 47.75 -52.42 -1.81
CA TYR A 2 46.57 -51.58 -1.56
C TYR A 2 45.77 -51.72 -0.25
N ASN A 3 46.25 -50.94 0.73
CA ASN A 3 45.49 -50.24 1.77
C ASN A 3 44.31 -49.44 1.20
N LYS A 4 43.18 -49.41 1.92
CA LYS A 4 42.49 -48.16 2.29
C LYS A 4 41.41 -48.43 3.35
N SER A 5 41.80 -48.19 4.60
CA SER A 5 40.90 -47.81 5.69
C SER A 5 40.36 -46.41 5.42
N PHE A 6 39.03 -46.25 5.46
CA PHE A 6 38.40 -44.92 5.44
C PHE A 6 37.66 -44.69 6.75
N ASN A 7 37.92 -43.50 7.28
CA ASN A 7 37.81 -43.14 8.68
C ASN A 7 36.39 -42.79 9.08
N ARG A 8 36.12 -43.03 10.36
CA ARG A 8 34.90 -42.69 11.09
C ARG A 8 34.76 -41.17 11.22
N SER A 9 33.50 -40.76 11.23
CA SER A 9 32.93 -39.44 11.41
C SER A 9 33.54 -38.61 12.55
N GLN A 10 33.82 -37.34 12.27
CA GLN A 10 33.75 -36.23 13.23
C GLN A 10 32.90 -35.12 12.62
N PRO A 11 31.81 -34.65 13.27
CA PRO A 11 31.20 -33.38 12.95
C PRO A 11 31.98 -32.24 13.64
N ALA A 12 32.27 -31.18 12.89
CA ALA A 12 32.79 -29.94 13.43
C ALA A 12 31.73 -29.25 14.31
N GLU A 13 32.16 -28.83 15.50
CA GLU A 13 31.40 -28.04 16.46
C GLU A 13 31.26 -26.56 16.03
N GLY A 14 30.13 -25.94 16.42
CA GLY A 14 29.90 -24.49 16.47
C GLY A 14 28.90 -23.96 15.42
N LYS A 15 27.57 -24.23 15.51
CA LYS A 15 26.52 -23.49 16.27
C LYS A 15 26.59 -21.97 16.10
N THR A 16 25.57 -21.27 15.59
CA THR A 16 24.16 -21.34 16.04
C THR A 16 23.13 -21.15 14.91
N PRO A 17 21.94 -21.78 15.00
CA PRO A 17 20.84 -21.55 14.07
C PRO A 17 20.15 -20.21 14.36
N LEU A 18 19.79 -19.48 13.31
CA LEU A 18 19.06 -18.19 13.33
C LEU A 18 17.75 -18.18 14.16
N LYS A 19 17.28 -19.34 14.64
CA LYS A 19 16.16 -19.47 15.59
C LYS A 19 16.49 -18.95 17.00
N GLU A 20 17.74 -19.03 17.47
CA GLU A 20 18.10 -18.58 18.83
C GLU A 20 18.21 -17.06 18.96
N LYS A 21 18.30 -16.32 17.85
CA LYS A 21 18.38 -14.85 17.90
C LYS A 21 17.05 -14.19 18.29
N TRP A 22 15.93 -14.89 18.12
CA TRP A 22 14.60 -14.36 18.41
C TRP A 22 14.03 -14.83 19.76
N SER A 23 14.49 -15.96 20.29
CA SER A 23 14.04 -16.45 21.61
C SER A 23 14.47 -15.55 22.77
N ASN A 24 15.59 -14.83 22.63
CA ASN A 24 16.06 -13.89 23.66
C ASN A 24 15.32 -12.54 23.66
N PHE A 25 14.46 -12.28 22.68
CA PHE A 25 13.60 -11.08 22.66
C PHE A 25 12.29 -11.25 23.45
N PHE A 26 11.85 -12.49 23.64
CA PHE A 26 10.56 -12.80 24.26
C PHE A 26 10.76 -13.49 25.62
N SER A 27 11.32 -12.77 26.58
CA SER A 27 11.25 -13.16 27.99
C SER A 27 11.42 -11.94 28.89
N SER A 28 10.33 -11.22 29.12
CA SER A 28 9.95 -10.77 30.47
C SER A 28 8.54 -10.16 30.44
N SER A 29 7.75 -10.56 31.43
CA SER A 29 6.48 -9.93 31.78
C SER A 29 6.72 -8.52 32.33
N GLY A 30 6.03 -7.52 31.78
CA GLY A 30 5.95 -6.17 32.34
C GLY A 30 6.36 -5.09 31.34
N SER A 31 5.39 -4.26 30.93
CA SER A 31 5.50 -3.07 30.05
C SER A 31 6.26 -3.28 28.74
N ILE A 32 5.53 -3.28 27.62
CA ILE A 32 6.10 -3.33 26.25
C ILE A 32 7.00 -2.10 26.06
N PRO A 33 8.33 -2.27 25.90
CA PRO A 33 9.19 -1.15 25.54
C PRO A 33 8.91 -0.76 24.07
N PRO A 34 9.04 0.53 23.71
CA PRO A 34 8.92 0.96 22.32
C PRO A 34 9.92 0.18 21.47
N VAL A 35 9.45 -0.44 20.39
CA VAL A 35 10.29 -1.18 19.44
C VAL A 35 11.13 -0.14 18.68
N PRO A 36 12.46 -0.06 18.89
CA PRO A 36 13.26 0.87 18.12
C PRO A 36 13.30 0.37 16.67
N LEU A 37 12.73 1.15 15.74
CA LEU A 37 12.90 0.93 14.31
C LEU A 37 14.41 0.91 14.01
N PRO A 38 14.96 -0.15 13.38
CA PRO A 38 16.39 -0.18 13.11
C PRO A 38 16.78 1.02 12.24
N ALA A 39 17.71 1.85 12.71
CA ALA A 39 18.22 3.01 11.97
C ALA A 39 18.76 2.64 10.56
N GLN A 40 19.05 1.36 10.33
CA GLN A 40 19.45 0.77 9.05
C GLN A 40 18.39 0.88 7.94
N TRP A 41 17.11 1.07 8.28
CA TRP A 41 16.03 1.29 7.29
C TRP A 41 15.93 2.74 6.78
N LEU A 42 16.67 3.68 7.40
CA LEU A 42 16.71 5.10 7.01
C LEU A 42 17.87 5.44 6.06
N GLN A 43 18.80 4.51 5.82
CA GLN A 43 19.94 4.65 4.90
C GLN A 43 19.94 3.48 3.91
N GLN A 44 18.98 3.48 2.99
CA GLN A 44 18.93 2.54 1.87
C GLN A 44 19.15 3.27 0.55
N ASP A 45 19.73 2.60 -0.44
CA ASP A 45 19.83 3.14 -1.80
C ASP A 45 18.41 3.45 -2.31
N SER A 46 18.27 4.58 -3.00
CA SER A 46 17.05 5.04 -3.66
C SER A 46 16.37 3.94 -4.51
N SER A 47 17.17 3.05 -5.11
CA SER A 47 16.70 1.89 -5.87
C SER A 47 15.95 0.88 -4.98
N GLN A 48 16.56 0.46 -3.88
CA GLN A 48 15.98 -0.49 -2.92
C GLN A 48 14.74 0.08 -2.23
N GLN A 49 14.75 1.37 -1.91
CA GLN A 49 13.60 2.03 -1.29
C GLN A 49 12.40 2.07 -2.23
N LYS A 50 12.63 2.27 -3.53
CA LYS A 50 11.58 2.21 -4.55
C LYS A 50 11.02 0.80 -4.70
N GLU A 51 11.88 -0.21 -4.75
CA GLU A 51 11.47 -1.62 -4.84
C GLU A 51 10.63 -2.04 -3.62
N ARG A 52 11.07 -1.67 -2.42
CA ARG A 52 10.34 -1.93 -1.18
C ARG A 52 8.99 -1.22 -1.15
N THR A 53 8.95 0.03 -1.59
CA THR A 53 7.70 0.80 -1.69
C THR A 53 6.74 0.11 -2.65
N SER A 54 7.22 -0.31 -3.82
CA SER A 54 6.43 -1.07 -4.81
C SER A 54 5.87 -2.35 -4.22
N ALA A 55 6.71 -3.18 -3.58
CA ALA A 55 6.30 -4.43 -2.97
C ALA A 55 5.26 -4.24 -1.85
N THR A 56 5.40 -3.17 -1.06
CA THR A 56 4.44 -2.80 -0.01
C THR A 56 3.09 -2.45 -0.60
N PHE A 57 3.05 -1.64 -1.67
CA PHE A 57 1.79 -1.29 -2.32
C PHE A 57 1.16 -2.44 -3.09
N MET A 58 1.94 -3.34 -3.69
CA MET A 58 1.41 -4.59 -4.27
C MET A 58 0.69 -5.40 -3.19
N ALA A 59 1.33 -5.59 -2.02
CA ALA A 59 0.74 -6.30 -0.90
C ALA A 59 -0.51 -5.61 -0.32
N PHE A 60 -0.52 -4.28 -0.32
CA PHE A 60 -1.64 -3.45 0.15
C PHE A 60 -2.86 -3.57 -0.76
N VAL A 61 -2.68 -3.37 -2.08
CA VAL A 61 -3.82 -3.44 -3.01
C VAL A 61 -4.38 -4.85 -3.11
N ASP A 62 -3.52 -5.86 -3.03
CA ASP A 62 -3.90 -7.29 -2.98
C ASP A 62 -4.66 -7.65 -1.70
N ALA A 63 -4.46 -6.92 -0.60
CA ALA A 63 -5.25 -7.13 0.62
C ALA A 63 -6.66 -6.54 0.52
N ILE A 64 -6.80 -5.35 -0.08
CA ILE A 64 -8.09 -4.65 -0.22
C ILE A 64 -8.93 -5.26 -1.33
N ILE A 65 -8.33 -5.48 -2.49
CA ILE A 65 -8.95 -6.14 -3.64
C ILE A 65 -8.06 -7.34 -3.96
N PRO A 66 -8.46 -8.56 -3.59
CA PRO A 66 -7.67 -9.75 -3.86
C PRO A 66 -7.23 -9.84 -5.32
N SER A 67 -6.02 -10.34 -5.59
CA SER A 67 -5.53 -10.54 -6.96
C SER A 67 -6.47 -11.41 -7.82
N THR A 68 -7.27 -12.29 -7.20
CA THR A 68 -8.33 -13.06 -7.88
C THR A 68 -9.45 -12.18 -8.46
N LEU A 69 -9.60 -10.94 -7.98
CA LEU A 69 -10.47 -9.90 -8.50
C LEU A 69 -9.73 -8.86 -9.37
N GLY A 70 -8.42 -9.06 -9.60
CA GLY A 70 -7.65 -8.35 -10.61
C GLY A 70 -6.86 -7.11 -10.14
N ALA A 71 -6.61 -6.90 -8.84
CA ALA A 71 -5.90 -5.69 -8.38
C ALA A 71 -4.51 -5.51 -9.00
N LEU A 72 -3.69 -6.56 -9.01
CA LEU A 72 -2.35 -6.51 -9.62
C LEU A 72 -2.43 -6.54 -11.16
N ASP A 73 -3.42 -7.22 -11.74
CA ASP A 73 -3.65 -7.20 -13.19
C ASP A 73 -4.01 -5.80 -13.71
N LEU A 74 -4.72 -5.02 -12.90
CA LEU A 74 -5.10 -3.63 -13.17
C LEU A 74 -4.03 -2.62 -12.75
N ARG A 75 -2.88 -3.08 -12.22
CA ARG A 75 -1.78 -2.25 -11.73
C ARG A 75 -2.22 -1.17 -10.75
N LEU A 76 -3.08 -1.56 -9.80
CA LEU A 76 -3.55 -0.64 -8.75
C LEU A 76 -2.41 -0.17 -7.84
N ASP A 77 -1.36 -0.98 -7.69
CA ASP A 77 -0.12 -0.60 -7.01
C ASP A 77 0.51 0.66 -7.63
N GLU A 78 0.64 0.68 -8.97
CA GLU A 78 1.15 1.85 -9.69
C GLU A 78 0.22 3.05 -9.55
N TYR A 79 -1.10 2.82 -9.61
CA TYR A 79 -2.09 3.88 -9.47
C TYR A 79 -2.01 4.56 -8.11
N VAL A 80 -1.93 3.79 -7.02
CA VAL A 80 -1.86 4.33 -5.66
C VAL A 80 -0.54 5.07 -5.45
N ILE A 81 0.59 4.50 -5.88
CA ILE A 81 1.90 5.17 -5.80
C ILE A 81 1.87 6.51 -6.54
N TRP A 82 1.43 6.49 -7.81
CA TRP A 82 1.35 7.70 -8.61
C TRP A 82 0.42 8.74 -7.97
N SER A 83 -0.73 8.29 -7.46
CA SER A 83 -1.69 9.18 -6.81
C SER A 83 -1.09 9.83 -5.57
N LEU A 84 -0.44 9.06 -4.69
CA LEU A 84 0.23 9.58 -3.50
C LEU A 84 1.33 10.58 -3.82
N ASP A 85 2.14 10.29 -4.85
CA ASP A 85 3.25 11.16 -5.23
C ASP A 85 2.81 12.45 -5.92
N HIS A 86 1.52 12.53 -6.31
CA HIS A 86 0.90 13.71 -6.90
C HIS A 86 -0.27 14.25 -6.04
N TYR A 87 -0.47 13.72 -4.83
CA TYR A 87 -1.63 14.03 -3.99
C TYR A 87 -1.51 15.39 -3.31
N VAL A 88 -0.30 15.70 -2.82
CA VAL A 88 -0.02 16.94 -2.07
C VAL A 88 1.02 17.75 -2.82
N SER A 89 0.69 19.02 -3.01
CA SER A 89 1.62 20.04 -3.50
C SER A 89 1.70 21.16 -2.48
N LEU A 90 2.91 21.62 -2.19
CA LEU A 90 3.19 22.71 -1.26
C LEU A 90 3.63 23.93 -2.06
N GLU A 91 3.09 25.10 -1.73
CA GLU A 91 3.63 26.37 -2.19
C GLU A 91 4.86 26.71 -1.34
N VAL A 92 6.04 26.72 -1.95
CA VAL A 92 7.30 27.06 -1.30
C VAL A 92 7.92 28.22 -2.04
N ASP A 93 8.04 29.36 -1.34
CA ASP A 93 8.61 30.66 -1.75
C ASP A 93 8.19 31.20 -3.13
N TRP A 94 8.59 30.54 -4.22
CA TRP A 94 8.39 30.96 -5.62
C TRP A 94 7.90 29.83 -6.54
N GLY A 95 7.45 28.70 -5.99
CA GLY A 95 7.02 27.55 -6.78
C GLY A 95 6.10 26.59 -6.04
N VAL A 96 5.59 25.63 -6.79
CA VAL A 96 4.78 24.51 -6.27
C VAL A 96 5.67 23.26 -6.28
N GLU A 97 5.99 22.75 -5.10
CA GLU A 97 6.75 21.51 -4.95
C GLU A 97 5.81 20.35 -4.60
N ARG A 98 5.93 19.23 -5.33
CA ARG A 98 5.18 18.01 -5.01
C ARG A 98 5.88 17.26 -3.90
N LEU A 99 5.13 16.85 -2.89
CA LEU A 99 5.66 16.04 -1.81
C LEU A 99 5.36 14.56 -2.09
N PRO A 100 6.36 13.73 -2.46
CA PRO A 100 6.11 12.31 -2.72
C PRO A 100 5.76 11.57 -1.43
N LEU A 101 4.51 11.10 -1.32
CA LEU A 101 4.01 10.43 -0.12
C LEU A 101 4.10 8.91 -0.18
N SER A 102 4.41 8.30 -1.33
CA SER A 102 4.46 6.83 -1.44
C SER A 102 5.43 6.18 -0.46
N ILE A 103 6.64 6.74 -0.34
CA ILE A 103 7.68 6.27 0.59
C ILE A 103 7.25 6.38 2.06
N PRO A 104 6.89 7.56 2.60
CA PRO A 104 6.53 7.65 4.01
C PRO A 104 5.27 6.86 4.34
N VAL A 105 4.36 6.67 3.38
CA VAL A 105 3.18 5.81 3.56
C VAL A 105 3.56 4.33 3.61
N SER A 106 4.48 3.85 2.77
CA SER A 106 4.93 2.45 2.86
C SER A 106 5.62 2.17 4.20
N GLN A 107 6.38 3.13 4.72
CA GLN A 107 6.98 3.06 6.05
C GLN A 107 5.93 3.07 7.16
N LEU A 108 4.87 3.89 7.04
CA LEU A 108 3.74 3.91 7.98
C LEU A 108 3.04 2.55 8.05
N LEU A 109 2.84 1.88 6.91
CA LEU A 109 2.28 0.53 6.86
C LEU A 109 3.21 -0.49 7.54
N ASP A 110 4.51 -0.38 7.34
CA ASP A 110 5.50 -1.24 7.99
C ASP A 110 5.54 -1.04 9.52
N VAL A 111 5.38 0.19 10.01
CA VAL A 111 5.26 0.47 11.46
C VAL A 111 4.03 -0.24 12.04
N ALA A 112 2.89 -0.15 11.35
CA ALA A 112 1.66 -0.82 11.80
C ALA A 112 1.79 -2.36 11.81
N ALA A 113 2.47 -2.92 10.81
CA ALA A 113 2.76 -4.34 10.75
C ALA A 113 3.68 -4.80 11.89
N LEU A 114 4.72 -4.02 12.21
CA LEU A 114 5.59 -4.29 13.35
C LEU A 114 4.83 -4.22 14.67
N GLN A 115 3.92 -3.26 14.84
CA GLN A 115 3.04 -3.17 16.01
C GLN A 115 2.16 -4.43 16.15
N LEU A 116 1.52 -4.87 15.06
CA LEU A 116 0.71 -6.09 15.04
C LEU A 116 1.51 -7.33 15.48
N LEU A 117 2.74 -7.45 14.98
CA LEU A 117 3.65 -8.55 15.31
C LEU A 117 4.12 -8.48 16.77
N ALA A 118 4.44 -7.28 17.27
CA ALA A 118 4.85 -7.05 18.65
C ALA A 118 3.72 -7.38 19.65
N GLU A 119 2.47 -7.12 19.28
CA GLU A 119 1.28 -7.50 20.05
C GLU A 119 0.97 -9.00 19.99
N GLY A 120 1.66 -9.78 19.15
CA GLY A 120 1.39 -11.21 18.95
C GLY A 120 0.02 -11.49 18.34
N ARG A 121 -0.54 -10.51 17.61
CA ARG A 121 -1.89 -10.59 17.02
C ARG A 121 -1.91 -11.11 15.58
N ALA A 122 -0.74 -11.30 14.97
CA ALA A 122 -0.64 -11.93 13.67
C ALA A 122 -1.06 -13.40 13.77
N ASN A 123 -2.07 -13.80 13.00
CA ASN A 123 -2.63 -15.15 13.04
C ASN A 123 -1.99 -16.10 12.03
N SER A 124 -1.19 -15.57 11.10
CA SER A 124 -0.53 -16.34 10.04
C SER A 124 0.98 -16.22 10.11
N PRO A 125 1.73 -17.24 9.63
CA PRO A 125 3.16 -17.12 9.46
C PRO A 125 3.50 -16.04 8.42
N LEU A 126 4.67 -15.42 8.58
CA LEU A 126 5.19 -14.47 7.61
C LEU A 126 5.50 -15.15 6.28
N ASP A 127 5.10 -14.50 5.19
CA ASP A 127 5.42 -14.88 3.83
C ASP A 127 6.49 -13.94 3.26
N LEU A 128 7.72 -14.45 3.17
CA LEU A 128 8.86 -13.71 2.64
C LEU A 128 9.09 -13.99 1.14
N THR A 129 8.21 -14.78 0.51
CA THR A 129 8.40 -15.28 -0.85
C THR A 129 7.55 -14.54 -1.88
N THR A 130 6.33 -14.12 -1.52
CA THR A 130 5.43 -13.43 -2.45
C THR A 130 5.92 -12.02 -2.80
N TYR A 131 6.42 -11.28 -1.80
CA TYR A 131 6.93 -9.92 -1.96
C TYR A 131 8.34 -9.78 -1.34
N PRO A 132 9.36 -10.42 -1.94
CA PRO A 132 10.67 -10.62 -1.29
C PRO A 132 11.46 -9.33 -1.06
N LEU A 133 11.15 -8.27 -1.79
CA LEU A 133 11.81 -6.95 -1.67
C LEU A 133 11.07 -6.01 -0.71
N GLY A 134 9.94 -6.45 -0.16
CA GLY A 134 9.09 -5.62 0.68
C GLY A 134 9.48 -5.63 2.16
N GLY A 135 8.77 -4.82 2.95
CA GLY A 135 8.95 -4.71 4.39
C GLY A 135 8.07 -5.64 5.22
N PRO A 136 8.06 -5.45 6.55
CA PRO A 136 7.18 -6.16 7.47
C PRO A 136 5.72 -6.25 7.00
N PHE A 137 5.14 -5.17 6.47
CA PHE A 137 3.75 -5.16 6.04
C PHE A 137 3.49 -6.13 4.89
N SER A 138 4.33 -6.12 3.86
CA SER A 138 4.18 -7.04 2.73
C SER A 138 4.39 -8.50 3.10
N SER A 139 5.13 -8.77 4.18
CA SER A 139 5.35 -10.14 4.67
C SER A 139 4.18 -10.72 5.46
N LEU A 140 3.21 -9.89 5.86
CA LEU A 140 1.99 -10.36 6.52
C LEU A 140 1.09 -11.11 5.53
N ALA A 141 0.32 -12.07 6.02
CA ALA A 141 -0.76 -12.67 5.23
C ALA A 141 -1.86 -11.63 4.94
N PRO A 142 -2.69 -11.81 3.89
CA PRO A 142 -3.69 -10.81 3.49
C PRO A 142 -4.61 -10.34 4.64
N THR A 143 -5.09 -11.25 5.47
CA THR A 143 -5.94 -10.90 6.64
C THR A 143 -5.17 -10.10 7.69
N ASP A 144 -3.91 -10.47 7.95
CA ASP A 144 -3.05 -9.75 8.91
C ASP A 144 -2.72 -8.33 8.42
N ARG A 145 -2.62 -8.10 7.11
CA ARG A 145 -2.47 -6.76 6.53
C ARG A 145 -3.67 -5.86 6.84
N ILE A 146 -4.89 -6.41 6.76
CA ILE A 146 -6.11 -5.67 7.14
C ILE A 146 -6.09 -5.32 8.63
N TRP A 147 -5.64 -6.22 9.51
CA TRP A 147 -5.50 -5.89 10.93
C TRP A 147 -4.40 -4.87 11.22
N ALA A 148 -3.31 -4.86 10.46
CA ALA A 148 -2.31 -3.80 10.55
C ALA A 148 -2.91 -2.44 10.14
N ILE A 149 -3.73 -2.40 9.09
CA ILE A 149 -4.46 -1.18 8.68
C ILE A 149 -5.44 -0.73 9.78
N ASP A 150 -6.18 -1.66 10.36
CA ASP A 150 -7.13 -1.41 11.47
C ASP A 150 -6.45 -0.76 12.69
N LEU A 151 -5.20 -1.13 12.99
CA LEU A 151 -4.41 -0.46 14.04
C LEU A 151 -4.20 1.03 13.76
N LEU A 152 -3.96 1.40 12.51
CA LEU A 152 -3.78 2.80 12.10
C LEU A 152 -5.11 3.57 12.19
N GLU A 153 -6.22 2.96 11.79
CA GLU A 153 -7.55 3.59 11.84
C GLU A 153 -8.03 3.84 13.28
N GLN A 154 -7.66 2.95 14.20
CA GLN A 154 -8.06 3.00 15.61
C GLN A 154 -7.09 3.77 16.51
N ASP A 155 -6.06 4.44 15.97
CA ASP A 155 -4.97 5.08 16.74
C ASP A 155 -4.28 4.12 17.73
N LYS A 156 -4.17 2.83 17.37
CA LYS A 156 -3.53 1.79 18.21
C LYS A 156 -2.06 1.58 17.84
N VAL A 157 -1.44 2.60 17.27
CA VAL A 157 -0.04 2.62 16.84
C VAL A 157 0.73 3.67 17.60
N ASP A 158 2.01 3.43 17.82
CA ASP A 158 2.88 4.42 18.44
C ASP A 158 3.18 5.56 17.45
N LEU A 159 2.62 6.74 17.72
CA LEU A 159 2.75 7.92 16.86
C LEU A 159 4.13 8.58 16.96
N GLU A 160 4.89 8.36 18.04
CA GLU A 160 6.20 8.97 18.23
C GLU A 160 7.22 8.42 17.24
N HIS A 161 7.07 7.13 16.90
CA HIS A 161 7.96 6.40 16.01
C HIS A 161 7.52 6.44 14.54
N MET A 162 6.43 7.14 14.22
CA MET A 162 5.98 7.29 12.84
C MET A 162 6.99 8.08 11.97
N PRO A 163 7.07 7.78 10.67
CA PRO A 163 7.86 8.56 9.72
C PRO A 163 7.25 9.95 9.55
N ALA A 164 8.06 10.94 9.16
CA ALA A 164 7.53 12.22 8.71
C ALA A 164 6.71 11.99 7.41
N PRO A 165 5.58 12.69 7.20
CA PRO A 165 4.98 13.74 8.02
C PRO A 165 4.01 13.25 9.13
N PHE A 166 3.90 11.95 9.36
CA PHE A 166 2.87 11.34 10.23
C PHE A 166 3.21 11.35 11.72
N ARG A 167 4.47 11.63 12.08
CA ARG A 167 4.92 11.68 13.48
C ARG A 167 4.02 12.57 14.34
N ASN A 168 3.52 12.01 15.44
CA ASN A 168 2.66 12.69 16.41
C ASN A 168 1.40 13.32 15.80
N ASN A 169 0.91 12.79 14.66
CA ASN A 169 -0.24 13.34 13.96
C ASN A 169 -1.25 12.23 13.58
N SER A 170 -2.04 11.78 14.55
CA SER A 170 -3.10 10.78 14.34
C SER A 170 -4.13 11.21 13.28
N GLY A 171 -4.46 12.51 13.25
CA GLY A 171 -5.39 13.05 12.26
C GLY A 171 -4.90 12.83 10.83
N LEU A 172 -3.61 13.08 10.58
CA LEU A 172 -3.00 12.84 9.28
C LEU A 172 -2.88 11.35 8.96
N VAL A 173 -2.57 10.50 9.95
CA VAL A 173 -2.56 9.03 9.81
C VAL A 173 -3.93 8.52 9.36
N LYS A 174 -5.01 8.89 10.06
CA LYS A 174 -6.37 8.47 9.67
C LYS A 174 -6.78 9.01 8.31
N ASN A 175 -6.43 10.26 8.02
CA ASN A 175 -6.74 10.87 6.74
C ASN A 175 -6.07 10.10 5.60
N ILE A 176 -4.77 9.79 5.73
CA ILE A 176 -4.06 9.07 4.66
C ILE A 176 -4.56 7.64 4.52
N VAL A 177 -4.86 6.94 5.62
CA VAL A 177 -5.43 5.58 5.55
C VAL A 177 -6.80 5.57 4.89
N SER A 178 -7.65 6.56 5.19
CA SER A 178 -8.93 6.74 4.51
C SER A 178 -8.75 7.03 3.01
N ALA A 179 -7.80 7.91 2.68
CA ALA A 179 -7.47 8.26 1.30
C ALA A 179 -6.94 7.05 0.52
N LEU A 180 -6.12 6.18 1.14
CA LEU A 180 -5.61 4.97 0.50
C LEU A 180 -6.73 4.01 0.09
N HIS A 181 -7.71 3.76 0.97
CA HIS A 181 -8.87 2.94 0.62
C HIS A 181 -9.64 3.53 -0.56
N GLN A 182 -9.87 4.86 -0.53
CA GLN A 182 -10.55 5.56 -1.62
C GLN A 182 -9.77 5.48 -2.93
N MET A 183 -8.45 5.67 -2.90
CA MET A 183 -7.59 5.56 -4.08
C MET A 183 -7.65 4.17 -4.68
N VAL A 184 -7.60 3.10 -3.87
CA VAL A 184 -7.74 1.72 -4.41
C VAL A 184 -9.08 1.52 -5.11
N LEU A 185 -10.18 1.98 -4.49
CA LEU A 185 -11.50 1.88 -5.09
C LEU A 185 -11.63 2.74 -6.36
N PHE A 186 -11.12 3.96 -6.36
CA PHE A 186 -11.10 4.82 -7.55
C PHE A 186 -10.27 4.21 -8.67
N GLY A 187 -9.09 3.67 -8.37
CA GLY A 187 -8.27 2.96 -9.36
C GLY A 187 -9.02 1.76 -9.95
N TYR A 188 -9.68 0.96 -9.11
CA TYR A 188 -10.43 -0.22 -9.54
C TYR A 188 -11.62 0.12 -10.45
N TYR A 189 -12.36 1.18 -10.14
CA TYR A 189 -13.58 1.54 -10.89
C TYR A 189 -13.37 2.58 -12.01
N SER A 190 -12.19 3.20 -12.14
CA SER A 190 -11.95 4.30 -13.09
C SER A 190 -11.56 3.84 -14.50
N ASP A 191 -11.47 2.52 -14.76
CA ASP A 191 -10.84 1.98 -15.98
C ASP A 191 -9.45 2.60 -16.26
N TRP A 192 -8.74 3.04 -15.21
CA TRP A 192 -7.41 3.66 -15.31
C TRP A 192 -6.44 2.83 -16.18
N PHE A 193 -6.49 1.52 -16.04
CA PHE A 193 -5.61 0.59 -16.75
C PHE A 193 -5.89 0.57 -18.27
N SER A 194 -7.07 1.01 -18.71
CA SER A 194 -7.42 1.13 -20.12
C SER A 194 -6.67 2.23 -20.85
N TYR A 195 -6.06 3.19 -20.13
CA TYR A 195 -5.18 4.20 -20.73
C TYR A 195 -3.83 3.64 -21.21
N GLY A 196 -3.54 2.36 -20.95
CA GLY A 196 -2.34 1.70 -21.46
C GLY A 196 -1.06 2.43 -21.05
N ALA A 197 -0.17 2.70 -22.00
CA ALA A 197 1.10 3.38 -21.75
C ALA A 197 0.93 4.83 -21.29
N THR A 198 -0.16 5.50 -21.71
CA THR A 198 -0.42 6.90 -21.36
C THR A 198 -1.02 7.11 -19.98
N ARG A 199 -1.29 6.04 -19.21
CA ARG A 199 -1.94 6.13 -17.89
C ARG A 199 -1.26 7.12 -16.93
N LEU A 200 0.07 7.11 -16.88
CA LEU A 200 0.87 8.00 -16.01
C LEU A 200 1.08 9.42 -16.60
N ALA A 201 0.60 9.70 -17.82
CA ALA A 201 0.70 11.01 -18.44
C ALA A 201 -0.27 12.02 -17.81
N ASN A 202 -0.07 13.29 -18.13
CA ASN A 202 -1.01 14.34 -17.74
C ASN A 202 -2.41 14.07 -18.35
N PRO A 203 -3.49 14.57 -17.72
CA PRO A 203 -4.85 14.33 -18.19
C PRO A 203 -5.09 14.64 -19.68
N GLU A 204 -4.48 15.69 -20.21
CA GLU A 204 -4.59 16.12 -21.62
C GLU A 204 -3.97 15.13 -22.63
N ASP A 205 -3.02 14.31 -22.18
CA ASP A 205 -2.25 13.39 -23.02
C ASP A 205 -2.73 11.93 -22.90
N ARG A 206 -3.65 11.65 -21.97
CA ARG A 206 -4.20 10.29 -21.78
C ARG A 206 -5.05 9.88 -22.99
N ARG A 207 -4.86 8.65 -23.46
CA ARG A 207 -5.62 8.03 -24.55
C ARG A 207 -6.06 6.63 -24.14
N VAL A 208 -7.29 6.27 -24.44
CA VAL A 208 -7.78 4.89 -24.21
C VAL A 208 -7.13 3.99 -25.24
N GLU A 209 -6.23 3.12 -24.79
CA GLU A 209 -5.44 2.20 -25.64
C GLU A 209 -5.94 0.76 -25.53
N ARG A 210 -6.72 0.44 -24.50
CA ARG A 210 -7.27 -0.90 -24.28
C ARG A 210 -8.77 -0.81 -24.08
N LYS A 211 -9.46 -1.88 -24.49
CA LYS A 211 -10.90 -2.01 -24.28
C LYS A 211 -11.22 -1.96 -22.78
N GLU A 212 -12.36 -1.38 -22.41
CA GLU A 212 -12.77 -1.19 -21.01
C GLU A 212 -12.93 -2.54 -20.31
N ILE A 213 -11.97 -2.90 -19.45
CA ILE A 213 -11.90 -4.24 -18.84
C ILE A 213 -13.09 -4.44 -17.92
N VAL A 214 -13.37 -3.45 -17.07
CA VAL A 214 -14.45 -3.53 -16.08
C VAL A 214 -15.81 -3.60 -16.79
N TRP A 215 -15.99 -2.89 -17.90
CA TRP A 215 -17.26 -2.91 -18.63
C TRP A 215 -17.51 -4.28 -19.26
N ASN A 216 -16.48 -4.91 -19.83
CA ASN A 216 -16.62 -6.27 -20.37
C ASN A 216 -16.95 -7.28 -19.26
N GLN A 217 -16.30 -7.18 -18.09
CA GLN A 217 -16.55 -8.07 -16.95
C GLN A 217 -17.98 -7.91 -16.40
N THR A 218 -18.44 -6.67 -16.25
CA THR A 218 -19.79 -6.36 -15.75
C THR A 218 -20.89 -6.48 -16.80
N LYS A 219 -20.51 -6.75 -18.07
CA LYS A 219 -21.41 -6.66 -19.23
C LYS A 219 -22.14 -5.31 -19.31
N TYR A 220 -21.49 -4.25 -18.83
CA TYR A 220 -22.02 -2.91 -18.91
C TYR A 220 -22.09 -2.49 -20.39
N PRO A 221 -23.26 -2.10 -20.92
CA PRO A 221 -23.42 -1.76 -22.33
C PRO A 221 -22.75 -0.44 -22.74
N GLY A 222 -22.03 0.21 -21.81
CA GLY A 222 -21.50 1.55 -21.95
C GLY A 222 -22.52 2.63 -21.59
N PRO A 223 -22.11 3.91 -21.60
CA PRO A 223 -22.98 5.04 -21.38
C PRO A 223 -24.19 4.98 -22.33
N SER A 224 -25.39 4.86 -21.76
CA SER A 224 -26.62 4.99 -22.54
C SER A 224 -26.74 6.42 -23.06
N TYR A 225 -27.26 6.59 -24.28
CA TYR A 225 -27.63 7.90 -24.80
C TYR A 225 -28.88 8.43 -24.07
N ALA A 226 -28.75 8.76 -22.79
CA ALA A 226 -29.85 9.24 -21.95
C ALA A 226 -30.49 10.52 -22.51
N TYR A 227 -29.77 11.30 -23.33
CA TYR A 227 -30.35 12.43 -24.07
C TYR A 227 -31.46 12.01 -25.04
N ARG A 228 -31.46 10.75 -25.51
CA ARG A 228 -32.55 10.19 -26.35
C ARG A 228 -33.75 9.72 -25.52
N ALA A 229 -33.54 9.43 -24.24
CA ALA A 229 -34.60 9.09 -23.29
C ALA A 229 -35.23 10.33 -22.62
N PHE A 230 -34.74 11.53 -22.93
CA PHE A 230 -35.38 12.78 -22.55
C PHE A 230 -36.75 12.85 -23.24
N ARG A 231 -37.82 12.47 -22.52
CA ARG A 231 -39.20 12.41 -23.00
C ARG A 231 -39.82 13.81 -23.19
N GLY A 232 -39.17 14.68 -23.94
CA GLY A 232 -39.79 15.87 -24.53
C GLY A 232 -40.22 16.98 -23.56
N TYR A 233 -39.76 17.01 -22.30
CA TYR A 233 -39.92 18.22 -21.49
C TYR A 233 -38.90 19.28 -21.94
N LEU A 234 -39.19 19.95 -23.06
CA LEU A 234 -38.60 21.24 -23.35
C LEU A 234 -38.92 22.17 -22.17
N VAL A 235 -37.90 22.53 -21.41
CA VAL A 235 -37.99 23.63 -20.45
C VAL A 235 -38.30 24.89 -21.27
N LYS A 236 -39.57 25.32 -21.28
CA LYS A 236 -40.03 26.48 -22.07
C LYS A 236 -39.49 27.80 -21.51
N SER A 237 -39.15 27.83 -20.23
CA SER A 237 -38.53 28.97 -19.56
C SER A 237 -37.88 28.47 -18.27
N PHE A 238 -36.62 28.83 -18.07
CA PHE A 238 -35.94 28.71 -16.79
C PHE A 238 -36.19 30.02 -16.03
N GLN A 239 -36.89 29.96 -14.90
CA GLN A 239 -36.90 31.08 -13.97
C GLN A 239 -35.86 30.81 -12.89
N GLU A 240 -34.80 31.60 -12.93
CA GLU A 240 -33.80 31.65 -11.88
C GLU A 240 -34.45 32.34 -10.67
N GLY A 241 -34.95 31.52 -9.74
CA GLY A 241 -35.61 32.00 -8.53
C GLY A 241 -34.57 32.56 -7.57
N GLY A 242 -34.25 33.84 -7.71
CA GLY A 242 -33.31 34.54 -6.84
C GLY A 242 -33.50 36.05 -6.90
N GLU A 243 -34.65 36.55 -6.46
CA GLU A 243 -34.79 37.90 -5.89
C GLU A 243 -36.14 37.98 -5.13
N SER A 244 -36.12 37.55 -3.87
CA SER A 244 -37.12 37.97 -2.89
C SER A 244 -36.71 39.35 -2.35
N GLN A 245 -37.49 40.37 -2.72
CA GLN A 245 -37.56 41.64 -1.99
C GLN A 245 -38.38 41.47 -0.70
#